data_AF-A0A841PPX4-F1
#
_entry.id   AF-A0A841PPX4-F1
#
_cell.length_a   1.000
_cell.length_b   1.000
_cell.length_c   1.000
_cell.angle_alpha   90.00
_cell.angle_beta   90.00
_cell.angle_gamma   90.00
#
_symmetry.space_group_name_H-M   'P 1'
#
loop_
_entity.id
_entity.type
_entity.pdbx_description
1 polymer ?
#
loop_
_entity_poly.entity_id
_entity_poly.type
_entity_poly.pdbx_seq_one_letter_code
_entity_poly.pdbx_strand_id
1 'polypeptide(L)'
;MKHMRHIAKQVDDWTRVEAEFSGEYAHQLTDVIKECNCDEELKNIIISSLIDRYMFFYTNSNRPHKITRLMLDLLDKKDFHFESPSPRNNLLEQSIEHLIKGSGLLPTLWKVQQIWGNNTAQDLIEFLYTQYFEGFEPNDDHISWINKYKPYYLTQGMPWGKDDTHAN
;
A
#
# COMPACT_ATOMS: atom_id res chain seq x y z
N MET A 1 3.53 5.33 -5.01
CA MET A 1 3.04 4.27 -5.93
C MET A 1 3.67 2.87 -5.72
N LYS A 2 4.19 2.53 -4.53
CA LYS A 2 4.68 1.14 -4.29
C LYS A 2 3.55 0.13 -4.02
N HIS A 3 2.40 0.56 -3.52
CA HIS A 3 1.36 -0.32 -2.95
C HIS A 3 0.39 -0.99 -3.96
N MET A 4 0.24 -0.49 -5.19
CA MET A 4 -0.66 -1.07 -6.20
C MET A 4 0.05 -1.78 -7.38
N ARG A 5 1.37 -2.01 -7.28
CA ARG A 5 2.16 -2.62 -8.36
C ARG A 5 1.67 -4.02 -8.78
N HIS A 6 1.08 -4.78 -7.88
CA HIS A 6 0.60 -6.14 -8.16
C HIS A 6 -0.67 -6.14 -9.02
N ILE A 7 -1.56 -5.15 -8.84
CA ILE A 7 -2.76 -4.95 -9.67
C ILE A 7 -2.36 -4.37 -11.03
N ALA A 8 -1.43 -3.40 -11.03
CA ALA A 8 -0.96 -2.77 -12.27
C ALA A 8 -0.27 -3.75 -13.24
N LYS A 9 0.26 -4.88 -12.75
CA LYS A 9 0.84 -5.96 -13.59
C LYS A 9 -0.22 -6.83 -14.29
N GLN A 10 -1.49 -6.73 -13.90
CA GLN A 10 -2.58 -7.55 -14.45
C GLN A 10 -3.38 -6.83 -15.55
N VAL A 11 -3.01 -5.59 -15.90
CA VAL A 11 -3.68 -4.79 -16.92
C VAL A 11 -2.69 -4.38 -18.01
N ASP A 12 -3.18 -4.28 -19.25
CA ASP A 12 -2.35 -3.94 -20.41
C ASP A 12 -1.91 -2.47 -20.42
N ASP A 13 -2.73 -1.58 -19.86
CA ASP A 13 -2.46 -0.14 -19.76
C ASP A 13 -3.14 0.47 -18.52
N TRP A 14 -2.56 1.56 -18.00
CA TRP A 14 -3.10 2.31 -16.88
C TRP A 14 -2.93 3.81 -17.10
N THR A 15 -4.01 4.56 -16.89
CA THR A 15 -3.98 6.02 -16.86
C THR A 15 -4.23 6.50 -15.43
N ARG A 16 -3.29 7.25 -14.87
CA ARG A 16 -3.50 7.96 -13.60
C ARG A 16 -4.03 9.36 -13.87
N VAL A 17 -5.11 9.69 -13.20
CA VAL A 17 -5.64 11.05 -13.14
C VAL A 17 -5.30 11.61 -11.77
N GLU A 18 -4.72 12.80 -11.75
CA GLU A 18 -4.39 13.54 -10.53
C GLU A 18 -4.90 14.96 -10.69
N ALA A 19 -5.52 15.49 -9.64
CA ALA A 19 -5.97 16.86 -9.59
C ALA A 19 -5.18 17.60 -8.50
N GLU A 20 -4.64 18.74 -8.89
CA GLU A 20 -4.02 19.70 -7.98
C GLU A 20 -4.90 20.94 -7.91
N PHE A 21 -5.22 21.37 -6.69
CA PHE A 21 -5.95 22.59 -6.43
C PHE A 21 -5.01 23.61 -5.79
N SER A 22 -4.99 24.82 -6.33
CA SER A 22 -4.12 25.91 -5.87
C SER A 22 -4.85 27.26 -5.88
N GLY A 23 -4.24 28.26 -5.23
CA GLY A 23 -4.78 29.62 -5.13
C GLY A 23 -6.05 29.72 -4.29
N GLU A 24 -6.93 30.67 -4.61
CA GLU A 24 -8.16 30.93 -3.86
C GLU A 24 -9.08 29.71 -3.73
N TYR A 25 -9.17 28.89 -4.78
CA TYR A 25 -10.00 27.68 -4.75
C TYR A 25 -9.50 26.66 -3.73
N ALA A 26 -8.18 26.52 -3.57
CA ALA A 26 -7.61 25.65 -2.54
C ALA A 26 -7.90 26.17 -1.12
N HIS A 27 -7.92 27.50 -0.94
CA HIS A 27 -8.32 28.10 0.33
C HIS A 27 -9.79 27.83 0.65
N GLN A 28 -10.69 28.00 -0.33
CA GLN A 28 -12.11 27.67 -0.18
C GLN A 28 -12.31 26.20 0.19
N LEU A 29 -11.65 25.27 -0.51
CA LEU A 29 -11.69 23.85 -0.16
C LEU A 29 -11.19 23.60 1.27
N THR A 30 -10.10 24.27 1.67
CA THR A 30 -9.55 24.14 3.02
C THR A 30 -10.55 24.58 4.08
N ASP A 31 -11.27 25.68 3.86
CA ASP A 31 -12.25 26.18 4.81
C ASP A 31 -13.46 25.24 4.92
N VAL A 32 -13.97 24.73 3.80
CA VAL A 32 -15.06 23.74 3.81
C VAL A 32 -14.63 22.41 4.46
N ILE A 33 -13.37 21.97 4.24
CA ILE A 33 -12.83 20.77 4.89
C ILE A 33 -12.71 20.95 6.40
N LYS A 34 -12.39 22.15 6.90
CA LYS A 34 -12.32 22.42 8.35
C LYS A 34 -13.68 22.37 9.02
N GLU A 35 -14.75 22.69 8.29
CA GLU A 35 -16.13 22.67 8.77
C GLU A 35 -16.78 21.28 8.69
N CYS A 36 -16.11 20.33 8.04
CA CYS A 36 -16.56 18.96 7.86
C CYS A 36 -16.61 18.18 9.19
N ASN A 37 -17.71 17.48 9.44
CA ASN A 37 -17.99 16.80 10.71
C ASN A 37 -17.98 15.27 10.60
N CYS A 38 -17.96 14.72 9.38
CA CYS A 38 -17.90 13.27 9.17
C CYS A 38 -17.20 12.88 7.87
N ASP A 39 -16.80 11.61 7.79
CA ASP A 39 -16.12 11.05 6.61
C ASP A 39 -16.94 11.17 5.32
N GLU A 40 -18.28 11.06 5.41
CA GLU A 40 -19.15 11.20 4.24
C GLU A 40 -19.06 12.62 3.65
N GLU A 41 -19.12 13.64 4.51
CA GLU A 41 -18.99 15.04 4.09
C GLU A 41 -17.62 15.28 3.43
N LEU A 42 -16.54 14.75 4.01
CA LEU A 42 -15.20 14.90 3.43
C LEU A 42 -15.11 14.25 2.05
N LYS A 43 -15.66 13.04 1.91
CA LYS A 43 -15.69 12.32 0.63
C LYS A 43 -16.53 13.05 -0.41
N ASN A 44 -17.65 13.65 -0.02
CA ASN A 44 -18.44 14.52 -0.89
C ASN A 44 -17.62 15.73 -1.34
N ILE A 45 -16.91 16.41 -0.43
CA ILE A 45 -16.07 17.56 -0.77
C ILE A 45 -14.98 17.17 -1.78
N ILE A 46 -14.31 16.03 -1.58
CA ILE A 46 -13.28 15.55 -2.51
C ILE A 46 -13.87 15.30 -3.90
N ILE A 47 -14.98 14.57 -4.02
CA ILE A 47 -15.56 14.27 -5.33
C ILE A 47 -16.13 15.53 -5.99
N SER A 48 -16.81 16.40 -5.24
CA SER A 48 -17.32 17.69 -5.74
C SER A 48 -16.18 18.57 -6.27
N SER A 49 -15.05 18.65 -5.56
CA SER A 49 -13.89 19.44 -6.01
C SER A 49 -13.36 19.00 -7.38
N LEU A 50 -13.45 17.69 -7.69
CA LEU A 50 -13.07 17.15 -8.99
C LEU A 50 -14.10 17.46 -10.07
N ILE A 51 -15.39 17.26 -9.79
CA ILE A 51 -16.47 17.46 -10.77
C ILE A 51 -16.63 18.94 -11.13
N ASP A 52 -16.45 19.87 -10.18
CA ASP A 52 -16.57 21.30 -10.42
C ASP A 52 -15.58 21.83 -11.48
N ARG A 53 -14.44 21.14 -11.65
CA ARG A 53 -13.33 21.61 -12.51
C ARG A 53 -12.98 20.66 -13.64
N TYR A 54 -13.16 19.35 -13.45
CA TYR A 54 -12.57 18.30 -14.28
C TYR A 54 -13.58 17.20 -14.63
N MET A 55 -14.66 17.58 -15.33
CA MET A 55 -15.53 16.61 -15.99
C MET A 55 -15.01 16.20 -17.38
N PHE A 56 -15.10 14.91 -17.67
CA PHE A 56 -14.74 14.32 -18.95
C PHE A 56 -16.00 14.01 -19.75
N PHE A 57 -15.99 14.31 -21.04
CA PHE A 57 -17.09 14.05 -21.96
C PHE A 57 -16.59 13.32 -23.20
N TYR A 58 -17.43 12.46 -23.77
CA TYR A 58 -17.16 11.89 -25.09
C TYR A 58 -17.31 12.97 -26.15
N THR A 59 -16.24 13.26 -26.90
CA THR A 59 -16.21 14.32 -27.93
C THR A 59 -17.37 14.23 -28.94
N ASN A 60 -17.71 13.02 -29.38
CA ASN A 60 -18.70 12.80 -30.44
C ASN A 60 -20.15 12.96 -29.96
N SER A 61 -20.43 12.74 -28.67
CA SER A 61 -21.81 12.74 -28.15
C SER A 61 -22.07 13.81 -27.11
N ASN A 62 -21.02 14.49 -26.65
CA ASN A 62 -21.02 15.40 -25.50
C ASN A 62 -21.68 14.80 -24.24
N ARG A 63 -21.73 13.47 -24.14
CA ARG A 63 -22.24 12.77 -22.96
C ARG A 63 -21.13 12.61 -21.94
N PRO A 64 -21.44 12.64 -20.63
CA PRO A 64 -20.46 12.38 -19.58
C PRO A 64 -19.72 11.07 -19.85
N HIS A 65 -18.40 11.12 -19.80
CA HIS A 65 -17.57 9.94 -19.86
C HIS A 65 -17.86 9.04 -18.65
N LYS A 66 -17.57 7.73 -18.76
CA LYS A 66 -17.80 6.76 -17.68
C LYS A 66 -17.21 7.23 -16.34
N ILE A 67 -16.02 7.83 -16.35
CA ILE A 67 -15.36 8.38 -15.15
C ILE A 67 -16.23 9.45 -14.47
N THR A 68 -16.69 10.45 -15.22
CA THR A 68 -17.57 11.50 -14.69
C THR A 68 -18.90 10.95 -14.20
N ARG A 69 -19.52 10.02 -14.95
CA ARG A 69 -20.77 9.39 -14.51
C ARG A 69 -20.60 8.64 -13.20
N LEU A 70 -19.51 7.89 -13.03
CA LEU A 70 -19.24 7.17 -11.78
C LEU A 70 -19.06 8.14 -10.59
N MET A 71 -18.40 9.28 -10.79
CA MET A 71 -18.24 10.29 -9.74
C MET A 71 -19.58 10.97 -9.39
N LEU A 72 -20.44 11.25 -10.38
CA LEU A 72 -21.79 11.76 -10.15
C LEU A 72 -22.66 10.73 -9.41
N ASP A 73 -22.65 9.47 -9.84
CA ASP A 73 -23.37 8.38 -9.18
C ASP A 73 -22.91 8.19 -7.72
N LEU A 74 -21.62 8.40 -7.44
CA LEU A 74 -21.06 8.36 -6.08
C LEU A 74 -21.60 9.49 -5.20
N LEU A 75 -21.73 10.72 -5.72
CA LEU A 75 -22.33 11.83 -4.97
C LEU A 75 -23.82 11.60 -4.71
N ASP A 76 -24.55 11.05 -5.68
CA ASP A 76 -25.99 10.81 -5.56
C ASP A 76 -26.29 9.70 -4.54
N LYS A 77 -25.56 8.59 -4.60
CA LYS A 77 -25.78 7.43 -3.73
C LYS A 77 -25.08 7.55 -2.38
N LYS A 78 -24.03 8.37 -2.31
CA LYS A 78 -23.13 8.53 -1.15
C LYS A 78 -22.50 7.21 -0.69
N ASP A 79 -22.36 6.29 -1.62
CA ASP A 79 -21.91 4.92 -1.36
C ASP A 79 -20.40 4.79 -1.58
N PHE A 80 -19.62 5.23 -0.59
CA PHE A 80 -18.16 5.31 -0.70
C PHE A 80 -17.45 4.08 -0.16
N HIS A 81 -17.07 3.18 -1.06
CA HIS A 81 -16.26 2.00 -0.75
C HIS A 81 -14.80 2.16 -1.22
N PHE A 82 -13.87 2.26 -0.27
CA PHE A 82 -12.44 2.24 -0.55
C PHE A 82 -11.83 0.99 0.08
N GLU A 83 -11.40 0.06 -0.77
CA GLU A 83 -10.62 -1.09 -0.30
C GLU A 83 -9.14 -0.71 -0.27
N SER A 84 -8.56 -0.68 0.93
CA SER A 84 -7.11 -0.68 1.06
C SER A 84 -6.65 -2.14 1.11
N PRO A 85 -5.74 -2.59 0.22
CA PRO A 85 -5.14 -3.90 0.38
C PRO A 85 -4.42 -3.93 1.73
N SER A 86 -4.99 -4.69 2.68
CA SER A 86 -4.44 -4.78 4.03
C SER A 86 -3.10 -5.50 3.96
N PRO A 87 -1.98 -4.86 4.34
CA PRO A 87 -0.67 -5.53 4.36
C PRO A 87 -0.63 -6.70 5.34
N ARG A 88 -1.61 -6.77 6.26
CA ARG A 88 -1.80 -7.84 7.24
C ARG A 88 -2.08 -9.21 6.63
N ASN A 89 -2.39 -9.27 5.33
CA ASN A 89 -2.66 -10.53 4.62
C ASN A 89 -1.59 -10.87 3.56
N ASN A 90 -0.50 -10.10 3.48
CA ASN A 90 0.58 -10.37 2.53
C ASN A 90 1.11 -11.79 2.70
N LEU A 91 1.40 -12.47 1.59
CA LEU A 91 2.14 -13.73 1.66
C LEU A 91 3.57 -13.49 2.20
N LEU A 92 4.17 -14.50 2.81
CA LEU A 92 5.51 -14.42 3.38
C LEU A 92 6.56 -13.98 2.35
N GLU A 93 6.43 -14.45 1.11
CA GLU A 93 7.25 -14.06 -0.04
C GLU A 93 7.19 -12.57 -0.30
N GLN A 94 5.99 -11.98 -0.20
CA GLN A 94 5.78 -10.56 -0.44
C GLN A 94 6.43 -9.72 0.66
N SER A 95 6.33 -10.19 1.91
CA SER A 95 6.99 -9.56 3.06
C SER A 95 8.51 -9.65 2.94
N ILE A 96 9.06 -10.80 2.54
CA ILE A 96 10.50 -10.98 2.29
C ILE A 96 10.97 -10.11 1.12
N GLU A 97 10.23 -10.08 0.01
CA GLU A 97 10.56 -9.23 -1.12
C GLU A 97 10.56 -7.74 -0.72
N HIS A 98 9.62 -7.34 0.15
CA HIS A 98 9.62 -5.99 0.70
C HIS A 98 10.86 -5.73 1.56
N LEU A 99 11.33 -6.68 2.39
CA LEU A 99 12.58 -6.51 3.13
C LEU A 99 13.80 -6.37 2.19
N ILE A 100 13.84 -7.13 1.10
CA ILE A 100 14.95 -7.10 0.13
C ILE A 100 14.95 -5.81 -0.70
N LYS A 101 13.78 -5.40 -1.23
CA LYS A 101 13.67 -4.34 -2.27
C LYS A 101 13.04 -3.05 -1.77
N GLY A 102 12.28 -3.11 -0.68
CA GLY A 102 11.28 -2.11 -0.31
C GLY A 102 11.58 -1.33 0.96
N SER A 103 12.14 -1.99 1.99
CA SER A 103 12.31 -1.48 3.35
C SER A 103 13.58 -0.65 3.56
N GLY A 104 14.55 -0.77 2.64
CA GLY A 104 15.87 -0.16 2.79
C GLY A 104 16.86 -0.98 3.62
N LEU A 105 16.51 -2.20 4.03
CA LEU A 105 17.40 -3.09 4.80
C LEU A 105 18.75 -3.31 4.10
N LEU A 106 18.76 -3.73 2.83
CA LEU A 106 20.01 -4.00 2.11
C LEU A 106 20.90 -2.75 1.93
N PRO A 107 20.36 -1.57 1.52
CA PRO A 107 21.13 -0.34 1.54
C PRO A 107 21.71 0.01 2.91
N THR A 108 20.98 -0.25 4.00
CA THR A 108 21.47 -0.02 5.36
C THR A 108 22.63 -0.94 5.72
N LEU A 109 22.50 -2.25 5.45
CA LEU A 109 23.58 -3.22 5.63
C LEU A 109 24.84 -2.80 4.85
N TRP A 110 24.66 -2.40 3.59
CA TRP A 110 25.76 -1.92 2.76
C TRP A 110 26.43 -0.69 3.36
N LYS A 111 25.66 0.31 3.82
CA LYS A 111 26.21 1.53 4.44
C LYS A 111 27.03 1.21 5.70
N VAL A 112 26.51 0.35 6.59
CA VAL A 112 27.23 -0.05 7.79
C VAL A 112 28.56 -0.70 7.44
N GLN A 113 28.54 -1.63 6.48
CA GLN A 113 29.77 -2.25 5.99
C GLN A 113 30.74 -1.25 5.36
N GLN A 114 30.27 -0.25 4.62
CA GLN A 114 31.15 0.76 4.03
C GLN A 114 31.78 1.71 5.05
N ILE A 115 31.08 2.00 6.16
CA ILE A 115 31.59 2.93 7.18
C ILE A 115 32.60 2.24 8.11
N TRP A 116 32.28 1.03 8.58
CA TRP A 116 33.07 0.36 9.62
C TRP A 116 33.84 -0.88 9.12
N GLY A 117 33.66 -1.29 7.86
CA GLY A 117 34.37 -2.41 7.26
C GLY A 117 34.00 -3.77 7.85
N ASN A 118 34.82 -4.78 7.57
CA ASN A 118 34.75 -6.13 8.14
C ASN A 118 33.35 -6.78 8.01
N ASN A 119 32.94 -7.56 9.03
CA ASN A 119 31.66 -8.28 9.10
C ASN A 119 30.55 -7.45 9.73
N THR A 120 30.65 -6.12 9.76
CA THR A 120 29.68 -5.26 10.49
C THR A 120 28.26 -5.31 9.94
N ALA A 121 28.06 -5.68 8.67
CA ALA A 121 26.73 -6.00 8.16
C ALA A 121 26.14 -7.26 8.80
N GLN A 122 26.97 -8.28 9.07
CA GLN A 122 26.54 -9.47 9.80
C GLN A 122 26.25 -9.13 11.26
N ASP A 123 27.11 -8.34 11.92
CA ASP A 123 26.89 -7.87 13.29
C ASP A 123 25.54 -7.12 13.40
N LEU A 124 25.17 -6.33 12.39
CA LEU A 124 23.87 -5.66 12.34
C LEU A 124 22.71 -6.66 12.19
N ILE A 125 22.86 -7.70 11.37
CA ILE A 125 21.84 -8.76 11.26
C ILE A 125 21.67 -9.49 12.59
N GLU A 126 22.77 -9.82 13.27
CA GLU A 126 22.74 -10.46 14.59
C GLU A 126 22.06 -9.55 15.62
N PHE A 127 22.37 -8.25 15.63
CA PHE A 127 21.68 -7.27 16.45
C PHE A 127 20.17 -7.25 16.19
N LEU A 128 19.74 -7.19 14.92
CA LEU A 128 18.32 -7.19 14.56
C LEU A 128 17.62 -8.50 14.97
N TYR A 129 18.31 -9.63 14.87
CA TYR A 129 17.81 -10.92 15.33
C TYR A 129 17.63 -10.94 16.86
N THR A 130 18.57 -10.39 17.63
CA THR A 130 18.42 -10.22 19.08
C THR A 130 17.21 -9.35 19.42
N GLN A 131 16.99 -8.25 18.69
CA GLN A 131 15.79 -7.41 18.91
C GLN A 131 14.48 -8.16 18.64
N TYR A 132 14.45 -9.03 17.62
CA TYR A 132 13.31 -9.91 17.38
C TYR A 132 13.14 -10.93 18.52
N PHE A 133 14.21 -11.59 18.95
CA PHE A 133 14.11 -12.67 19.93
C PHE A 133 13.78 -12.16 21.34
N GLU A 134 14.36 -11.02 21.75
CA GLU A 134 14.23 -10.50 23.11
C GLU A 134 13.16 -9.41 23.25
N GLY A 135 12.83 -8.69 22.17
CA GLY A 135 12.00 -7.49 22.24
C GLY A 135 10.70 -7.51 21.43
N PHE A 136 10.47 -8.53 20.58
CA PHE A 136 9.26 -8.59 19.77
C PHE A 136 8.16 -9.40 20.44
N GLU A 137 7.01 -8.76 20.69
CA GLU A 137 5.79 -9.41 21.15
C GLU A 137 4.78 -9.52 19.98
N PRO A 138 4.35 -10.74 19.61
CA PRO A 138 3.32 -10.92 18.58
C PRO A 138 1.98 -10.30 19.01
N ASN A 139 1.26 -9.68 18.07
CA ASN A 139 -0.09 -9.17 18.28
C ASN A 139 -1.12 -10.06 17.56
N ASP A 140 -2.40 -9.72 17.69
CA ASP A 140 -3.50 -10.50 17.11
C ASP A 140 -3.42 -10.65 15.58
N ASP A 141 -2.88 -9.65 14.87
CA ASP A 141 -2.69 -9.74 13.43
C ASP A 141 -1.62 -10.80 13.08
N HIS A 142 -0.51 -10.83 13.83
CA HIS A 142 0.54 -11.85 13.66
C HIS A 142 0.00 -13.26 13.92
N ILE A 143 -0.75 -13.43 15.01
CA ILE A 143 -1.36 -14.70 15.40
C ILE A 143 -2.36 -15.17 14.34
N SER A 144 -3.25 -14.27 13.90
CA SER A 144 -4.25 -14.55 12.86
C SER A 144 -3.61 -14.94 11.53
N TRP A 145 -2.55 -14.25 11.13
CA TRP A 145 -1.82 -14.56 9.91
C TRP A 145 -1.18 -15.96 9.98
N ILE A 146 -0.52 -16.29 11.09
CA ILE A 146 0.09 -17.61 11.30
C ILE A 146 -0.96 -18.71 11.25
N ASN A 147 -2.08 -18.55 11.95
CA ASN A 147 -3.16 -19.55 11.94
C ASN A 147 -3.71 -19.80 10.52
N LYS A 148 -3.77 -18.76 9.69
CA LYS A 148 -4.25 -18.83 8.32
C LYS A 148 -3.24 -19.50 7.36
N TYR A 149 -1.97 -19.10 7.41
CA TYR A 149 -1.01 -19.45 6.36
C TYR A 149 0.04 -20.50 6.77
N LYS A 150 0.18 -20.83 8.06
CA LYS A 150 1.14 -21.85 8.51
C LYS A 150 0.94 -23.21 7.81
N PRO A 151 -0.28 -23.77 7.67
CA PRO A 151 -0.46 -25.05 6.97
C PRO A 151 0.01 -25.02 5.51
N TYR A 152 -0.21 -23.89 4.84
CA TYR A 152 0.25 -23.67 3.47
C TYR A 152 1.78 -23.73 3.38
N TYR A 153 2.49 -23.01 4.25
CA TYR A 153 3.97 -22.99 4.24
C TYR A 153 4.61 -24.29 4.72
N LEU A 154 3.97 -25.03 5.61
CA LEU A 154 4.43 -26.38 5.98
C LEU A 154 4.36 -27.36 4.80
N THR A 155 3.50 -27.10 3.81
CA THR A 155 3.37 -27.92 2.60
C THR A 155 4.27 -27.43 1.46
N GLN A 156 4.39 -26.12 1.28
CA GLN A 156 5.16 -25.50 0.20
C GLN A 156 6.68 -25.43 0.49
N GLY A 157 7.06 -25.45 1.77
CA GLY A 157 8.45 -25.27 2.20
C GLY A 157 8.83 -23.81 2.42
N MET A 158 10.10 -23.60 2.78
CA MET A 158 10.64 -22.26 3.05
C MET A 158 10.79 -21.45 1.76
N PRO A 159 10.19 -20.25 1.65
CA PRO A 159 10.26 -19.48 0.41
C PRO A 159 11.66 -19.00 -0.01
N TRP A 160 12.62 -19.05 0.90
CA TRP A 160 14.03 -18.70 0.66
C TRP A 160 14.93 -19.92 0.44
N GLY A 161 14.36 -21.14 0.37
CA GLY A 161 15.09 -22.36 0.05
C GLY A 161 16.05 -22.80 1.15
N LYS A 162 15.56 -23.64 2.06
CA LYS A 162 16.41 -24.65 2.70
C LYS A 162 15.81 -25.99 2.32
N ASP A 163 16.49 -26.70 1.42
CA ASP A 163 16.20 -28.11 1.18
C ASP A 163 16.40 -28.86 2.50
N ASP A 164 15.42 -29.68 2.87
CA ASP A 164 15.57 -30.69 3.92
C ASP A 164 16.56 -31.76 3.43
N THR A 165 17.86 -31.47 3.45
CA THR A 165 18.91 -32.49 3.24
C THR A 165 19.30 -33.20 4.53
N HIS A 166 18.42 -33.24 5.54
CA HIS A 166 18.60 -34.05 6.74
C HIS A 166 17.27 -34.63 7.25
N ALA A 167 16.63 -35.47 6.44
CA ALA A 167 15.68 -36.48 6.92
C ALA A 167 16.32 -37.86 6.72
N ASN A 168 16.89 -38.38 7.83
CA ASN A 168 17.33 -39.75 8.14
C ASN A 168 17.74 -40.69 7.00
#